data_AF-A0A2V9UW72-F1
#
_entry.id   AF-A0A2V9UW72-F1
#
_cell.length_a   1.000
_cell.length_b   1.000
_cell.length_c   1.000
_cell.angle_alpha   90.00
_cell.angle_beta   90.00
_cell.angle_gamma   90.00
#
_symmetry.space_group_name_H-M   'P 1'
#
loop_
_entity.id
_entity.type
_entity.pdbx_description
1 polymer ?
#
loop_
_entity_poly.entity_id
_entity_poly.type
_entity_poly.pdbx_seq_one_letter_code
_entity_poly.pdbx_strand_id
1 'polypeptide(L)'
;MDLVSFAIWGLTRGFDPEFIPSYTVFSSPYLPATEDSLGRRIRITIVLSLAVCLPFPFFAENQPNVSLDTSETLFTVLTAINTCGYDQELNASDPLRAQIRSEVAKAVQSTPGAQDAVAPMCEFYREHQPPDSSRDLAQYVSLALDLQDPPAFTPKVKQAELPPEAVGVAAFVPLMQAFYQKVGLHAIWERHRARYAELTDAYHAPLSKMTFDTEIYLKLPSSGYLGRDFQVYLDAMGAPGQVNARNFASDYYVVISPSSNLKMQQIRHTYLHYLLDPLALKNGGSFKRLEPLLDQVKSSPMDEAFKNNISLLVTECLVRAIEIRTMGTAKTPEADRQKSLDESDQEGYVLTRHFYDSLVKFEKDPAGMRAAYSEMLAGIDMGREMKRTAAIQFAGDAAPELLHLERPKSERLLLNAERRLAAGDVEAAQKMAQQALDESQEDPGRALFILAQIAIRNRDMEGARTYFERALQMAHEPKVIAWSHIYLGRIFDLKEERDVAVDHYREAVNVAGATLPEAKTAAERGIEQPYEPPATARPQQ
;
A
#
# COMPACT_ATOMS: atom_id res chain seq x y z
N MET A 1 13.02 26.56 57.54
CA MET A 1 13.70 27.12 56.35
C MET A 1 12.67 27.06 55.23
N ASP A 2 11.56 27.76 55.43
CA ASP A 2 11.26 29.12 54.92
C ASP A 2 10.54 28.99 53.56
N LEU A 3 9.21 28.90 53.55
CA LEU A 3 8.22 30.01 53.50
C LEU A 3 8.40 30.81 52.19
N VAL A 4 7.47 30.86 51.23
CA VAL A 4 6.11 31.45 51.26
C VAL A 4 5.42 31.03 49.92
N SER A 5 4.36 30.22 49.88
CA SER A 5 2.91 30.55 49.89
C SER A 5 2.43 31.64 48.91
N PHE A 6 1.54 31.30 47.96
CA PHE A 6 0.11 31.70 48.04
C PHE A 6 -0.71 31.12 46.86
N ALA A 7 -1.67 30.28 47.22
CA ALA A 7 -2.88 30.02 46.46
C ALA A 7 -4.00 30.92 47.03
N ILE A 8 -4.92 31.40 46.19
CA ILE A 8 -6.22 31.92 46.65
C ILE A 8 -7.33 31.22 45.87
N TRP A 9 -8.40 30.95 46.61
CA TRP A 9 -9.47 29.99 46.42
C TRP A 9 -10.81 30.72 46.15
N GLY A 10 -11.68 30.07 45.37
CA GLY A 10 -13.15 30.12 45.24
C GLY A 10 -14.03 31.29 45.71
N LEU A 11 -15.10 31.58 44.95
CA LEU A 11 -16.51 31.31 45.33
C LEU A 11 -17.56 31.85 44.32
N THR A 12 -18.32 30.90 43.74
CA THR A 12 -19.79 30.81 43.53
C THR A 12 -20.67 31.88 42.84
N ARG A 13 -21.52 31.33 41.93
CA ARG A 13 -22.97 31.56 41.63
C ARG A 13 -23.37 32.46 40.44
N GLY A 14 -23.97 31.81 39.43
CA GLY A 14 -25.36 32.09 39.01
C GLY A 14 -25.61 32.52 37.54
N PHE A 15 -26.48 31.73 36.87
CA PHE A 15 -27.36 32.07 35.72
C PHE A 15 -26.83 32.08 34.26
N ASP A 16 -27.04 30.93 33.59
CA ASP A 16 -27.85 30.67 32.36
C ASP A 16 -27.61 31.40 31.00
N PRO A 17 -28.01 30.75 29.87
CA PRO A 17 -27.20 30.60 28.66
C PRO A 17 -27.73 31.37 27.43
N GLU A 18 -27.13 31.07 26.27
CA GLU A 18 -27.45 31.45 24.88
C GLU A 18 -26.53 32.52 24.28
N PHE A 19 -25.73 32.13 23.29
CA PHE A 19 -25.58 32.91 22.04
C PHE A 19 -24.88 32.04 20.97
N ILE A 20 -25.67 31.66 19.96
CA ILE A 20 -25.23 31.20 18.63
C ILE A 20 -25.19 32.45 17.73
N PRO A 21 -24.18 32.66 16.88
CA PRO A 21 -24.33 33.59 15.76
C PRO A 21 -24.49 32.82 14.45
N SER A 22 -25.69 32.96 13.89
CA SER A 22 -26.07 32.65 12.52
C SER A 22 -25.48 33.69 11.56
N TYR A 23 -24.94 33.23 10.43
CA TYR A 23 -24.54 34.06 9.31
C TYR A 23 -25.77 34.62 8.57
N THR A 24 -25.72 35.89 8.16
CA THR A 24 -26.59 36.41 7.10
C THR A 24 -25.87 37.45 6.24
N VAL A 25 -26.10 37.29 4.95
CA VAL A 25 -25.53 37.96 3.78
C VAL A 25 -26.39 39.16 3.39
N PHE A 26 -25.81 40.32 3.10
CA PHE A 26 -26.39 41.41 2.26
C PHE A 26 -25.20 42.22 1.70
N SER A 27 -24.81 42.08 0.44
CA SER A 27 -25.29 42.75 -0.78
C SER A 27 -24.94 44.25 -0.89
N SER A 28 -24.37 44.57 -2.05
CA SER A 28 -23.87 45.86 -2.54
C SER A 28 -24.99 46.90 -2.77
N PRO A 29 -24.64 48.20 -2.80
CA PRO A 29 -25.13 49.00 -3.92
C PRO A 29 -24.10 50.01 -4.50
N TYR A 30 -24.10 50.05 -5.84
CA TYR A 30 -24.08 51.21 -6.74
C TYR A 30 -23.14 52.42 -6.54
N LEU A 31 -22.37 52.67 -7.61
CA LEU A 31 -21.64 53.90 -7.98
C LEU A 31 -22.56 55.14 -8.14
N PRO A 32 -21.99 56.36 -8.17
CA PRO A 32 -21.70 56.97 -9.48
C PRO A 32 -20.33 57.67 -9.59
N ALA A 33 -19.92 57.85 -10.84
CA ALA A 33 -18.68 58.45 -11.33
C ALA A 33 -18.64 59.98 -11.20
N THR A 34 -17.42 60.55 -11.17
CA THR A 34 -17.08 61.86 -11.77
C THR A 34 -15.59 61.89 -12.14
N GLU A 35 -15.32 62.54 -13.27
CA GLU A 35 -14.04 62.69 -13.95
C GLU A 35 -13.10 63.71 -13.28
N ASP A 36 -11.80 63.57 -13.59
CA ASP A 36 -11.00 64.60 -14.28
C ASP A 36 -9.71 65.12 -13.58
N SER A 37 -8.77 65.47 -14.45
CA SER A 37 -7.53 66.25 -14.26
C SER A 37 -6.17 65.52 -14.17
N LEU A 38 -5.53 65.53 -15.33
CA LEU A 38 -4.10 65.49 -15.62
C LEU A 38 -3.21 66.34 -14.70
N GLY A 39 -2.02 65.78 -14.40
CA GLY A 39 -0.75 66.47 -14.62
C GLY A 39 -0.01 66.98 -13.37
N ARG A 40 1.17 66.42 -13.09
CA ARG A 40 2.49 66.97 -13.50
C ARG A 40 3.64 66.18 -12.85
N ARG A 41 4.68 65.95 -13.66
CA ARG A 41 5.91 65.20 -13.40
C ARG A 41 6.85 65.92 -12.43
N ILE A 42 7.53 65.20 -11.52
CA ILE A 42 8.96 65.37 -11.19
C ILE A 42 9.57 64.01 -10.82
N ARG A 43 10.70 63.66 -11.45
CA ARG A 43 11.52 62.46 -11.21
C ARG A 43 12.59 62.76 -10.16
N ILE A 44 12.73 61.92 -9.12
CA ILE A 44 14.01 61.67 -8.40
C ILE A 44 14.09 60.18 -8.03
N THR A 45 14.77 59.42 -8.89
CA THR A 45 15.82 58.41 -8.67
C THR A 45 15.99 57.73 -7.27
N ILE A 46 15.75 56.40 -7.27
CA ILE A 46 16.58 55.28 -6.71
C ILE A 46 16.52 54.90 -5.21
N VAL A 47 15.96 53.69 -5.01
CA VAL A 47 16.39 52.54 -4.16
C VAL A 47 16.22 52.64 -2.64
N LEU A 48 15.26 51.89 -2.10
CA LEU A 48 15.56 50.63 -1.39
C LEU A 48 14.27 49.81 -1.19
N SER A 49 14.15 48.75 -1.98
CA SER A 49 13.16 47.69 -1.79
C SER A 49 13.71 46.72 -0.74
N LEU A 50 13.18 46.71 0.48
CA LEU A 50 13.35 45.58 1.39
C LEU A 50 12.03 44.81 1.42
N ALA A 51 11.96 43.77 0.59
CA ALA A 51 10.93 42.76 0.65
C ALA A 51 11.12 41.97 1.95
N VAL A 52 10.16 42.10 2.87
CA VAL A 52 9.99 41.14 3.98
C VAL A 52 9.28 39.93 3.38
N CYS A 53 10.06 39.03 2.76
CA CYS A 53 9.62 37.67 2.48
C CYS A 53 9.66 36.89 3.80
N LEU A 54 8.54 36.89 4.53
CA LEU A 54 8.31 35.89 5.56
C LEU A 54 8.23 34.53 4.86
N PRO A 55 9.09 33.55 5.19
CA PRO A 55 8.90 32.20 4.71
C PRO A 55 7.66 31.67 5.42
N PHE A 56 6.54 31.57 4.70
CA PHE A 56 5.50 30.63 5.08
C PHE A 56 6.18 29.25 5.09
N PRO A 57 6.21 28.53 6.22
CA PRO A 57 6.50 27.12 6.16
C PRO A 57 5.38 26.49 5.35
N PHE A 58 5.63 26.22 4.07
CA PHE A 58 4.96 25.14 3.38
C PHE A 58 5.30 23.90 4.19
N PHE A 59 4.40 23.52 5.09
CA PHE A 59 4.30 22.13 5.48
C PHE A 59 4.01 21.40 4.16
N ALA A 60 5.05 20.81 3.57
CA ALA A 60 4.85 19.73 2.63
C ALA A 60 4.11 18.65 3.43
N GLU A 61 2.81 18.63 3.28
CA GLU A 61 1.94 17.64 3.85
C GLU A 61 2.30 16.34 3.12
N ASN A 62 3.23 15.57 3.69
CA ASN A 62 3.47 14.19 3.27
C ASN A 62 2.23 13.39 3.69
N GLN A 63 1.14 13.60 2.96
CA GLN A 63 -0.04 12.77 3.01
C GLN A 63 0.36 11.35 2.59
N PRO A 64 -0.28 10.31 3.14
CA PRO A 64 -0.12 8.97 2.59
C PRO A 64 -0.42 9.00 1.08
N ASN A 65 0.31 8.21 0.29
CA ASN A 65 -0.05 7.91 -1.09
C ASN A 65 -1.25 6.96 -1.11
N VAL A 66 -2.40 7.43 -0.60
CA VAL A 66 -3.69 6.81 -0.87
C VAL A 66 -4.21 7.46 -2.14
N SER A 67 -4.23 6.68 -3.20
CA SER A 67 -4.69 7.09 -4.52
C SER A 67 -5.97 6.37 -4.88
N LEU A 68 -6.82 7.07 -5.61
CA LEU A 68 -8.07 6.57 -6.12
C LEU A 68 -8.14 6.99 -7.59
N ASP A 69 -8.00 6.02 -8.48
CA ASP A 69 -7.84 6.28 -9.90
C ASP A 69 -8.61 5.28 -10.75
N THR A 70 -8.55 5.52 -12.06
CA THR A 70 -9.02 4.61 -13.09
C THR A 70 -7.83 4.23 -13.97
N SER A 71 -7.89 3.05 -14.57
CA SER A 71 -6.76 2.52 -15.34
C SER A 71 -7.25 2.00 -16.69
N GLU A 72 -6.67 2.53 -17.76
CA GLU A 72 -6.98 2.04 -19.12
C GLU A 72 -6.56 0.57 -19.31
N THR A 73 -5.52 0.14 -18.59
CA THR A 73 -5.06 -1.25 -18.57
C THR A 73 -6.11 -2.16 -17.95
N LEU A 74 -6.62 -1.82 -16.75
CA LEU A 74 -7.73 -2.55 -16.13
C LEU A 74 -8.97 -2.55 -17.04
N PHE A 75 -9.33 -1.38 -17.55
CA PHE A 75 -10.45 -1.23 -18.48
C PHE A 75 -10.31 -2.15 -19.68
N THR A 76 -9.12 -2.23 -20.28
CA THR A 76 -8.85 -3.04 -21.47
C THR A 76 -8.99 -4.53 -21.17
N VAL A 77 -8.35 -5.01 -20.10
CA VAL A 77 -8.42 -6.42 -19.69
C VAL A 77 -9.86 -6.82 -19.38
N LEU A 78 -10.56 -6.02 -18.59
CA LEU A 78 -11.94 -6.30 -18.20
C LEU A 78 -12.90 -6.18 -19.40
N THR A 79 -12.68 -5.24 -20.31
CA THR A 79 -13.48 -5.13 -21.54
C THR A 79 -13.26 -6.31 -22.48
N ALA A 80 -12.04 -6.83 -22.56
CA ALA A 80 -11.72 -8.00 -23.36
C ALA A 80 -12.50 -9.24 -22.87
N ILE A 81 -12.49 -9.53 -21.56
CA ILE A 81 -13.27 -10.66 -21.01
C ILE A 81 -14.78 -10.44 -21.12
N ASN A 82 -15.28 -9.20 -21.01
CA ASN A 82 -16.69 -8.88 -21.26
C ASN A 82 -17.08 -9.14 -22.72
N THR A 83 -16.19 -8.86 -23.67
CA THR A 83 -16.38 -9.17 -25.09
C THR A 83 -16.47 -10.68 -25.31
N CYS A 84 -15.80 -11.47 -24.47
CA CYS A 84 -15.77 -12.93 -24.53
C CYS A 84 -16.81 -13.65 -23.69
N GLY A 85 -17.75 -12.92 -23.07
CA GLY A 85 -18.89 -13.52 -22.36
C GLY A 85 -18.81 -13.47 -20.84
N TYR A 86 -17.94 -12.65 -20.25
CA TYR A 86 -17.98 -12.38 -18.81
C TYR A 86 -19.23 -11.55 -18.44
N ASP A 87 -20.29 -12.22 -17.99
CA ASP A 87 -21.62 -11.64 -17.75
C ASP A 87 -22.03 -11.57 -16.28
N GLN A 88 -21.10 -11.89 -15.36
CA GLN A 88 -21.39 -11.91 -13.93
C GLN A 88 -21.90 -10.55 -13.45
N GLU A 89 -23.05 -10.58 -12.79
CA GLU A 89 -23.72 -9.41 -12.20
C GLU A 89 -23.97 -8.26 -13.19
N LEU A 90 -24.07 -8.55 -14.50
CA LEU A 90 -24.28 -7.52 -15.52
C LEU A 90 -25.54 -6.67 -15.25
N ASN A 91 -26.63 -7.30 -14.79
CA ASN A 91 -27.88 -6.61 -14.47
C ASN A 91 -27.81 -5.74 -13.20
N ALA A 92 -26.85 -5.99 -12.32
CA ALA A 92 -26.63 -5.22 -11.09
C ALA A 92 -25.52 -4.16 -11.25
N SER A 93 -24.82 -4.15 -12.38
CA SER A 93 -23.70 -3.25 -12.68
C SER A 93 -24.18 -1.84 -13.02
N ASP A 94 -23.28 -0.86 -12.92
CA ASP A 94 -23.55 0.49 -13.44
C ASP A 94 -23.94 0.42 -14.94
N PRO A 95 -24.93 1.20 -15.40
CA PRO A 95 -25.35 1.22 -16.81
C PRO A 95 -24.21 1.44 -17.81
N LEU A 96 -23.13 2.10 -17.39
CA LEU A 96 -21.93 2.31 -18.19
C LEU A 96 -21.35 0.99 -18.72
N ARG A 97 -21.39 -0.10 -17.93
CA ARG A 97 -20.89 -1.42 -18.37
C ARG A 97 -21.63 -1.90 -19.61
N ALA A 98 -22.97 -1.85 -19.59
CA ALA A 98 -23.80 -2.27 -20.71
C ALA A 98 -23.61 -1.36 -21.93
N GLN A 99 -23.45 -0.05 -21.69
CA GLN A 99 -23.17 0.92 -22.75
C GLN A 99 -21.84 0.61 -23.46
N ILE A 100 -20.76 0.44 -22.70
CA ILE A 100 -19.43 0.13 -23.25
C ILE A 100 -19.47 -1.19 -24.03
N ARG A 101 -20.11 -2.23 -23.47
CA ARG A 101 -20.27 -3.51 -24.18
C ARG A 101 -21.00 -3.35 -25.52
N SER A 102 -22.05 -2.53 -25.57
CA SER A 102 -22.77 -2.24 -26.81
C SER A 102 -21.89 -1.50 -27.83
N GLU A 103 -21.11 -0.53 -27.37
CA GLU A 103 -20.19 0.23 -28.22
C GLU A 103 -19.06 -0.64 -28.78
N VAL A 104 -18.46 -1.49 -27.94
CA VAL A 104 -17.43 -2.45 -28.36
C VAL A 104 -18.00 -3.46 -29.35
N ALA A 105 -19.20 -4.01 -29.09
CA ALA A 105 -19.85 -4.92 -30.02
C ALA A 105 -20.11 -4.26 -31.39
N LYS A 106 -20.53 -3.00 -31.42
CA LYS A 106 -20.68 -2.22 -32.66
C LYS A 106 -19.33 -2.01 -33.36
N ALA A 107 -18.29 -1.66 -32.61
CA ALA A 107 -16.95 -1.45 -33.15
C ALA A 107 -16.39 -2.74 -33.78
N VAL A 108 -16.61 -3.89 -33.14
CA VAL A 108 -16.25 -5.21 -33.68
C VAL A 108 -17.02 -5.51 -34.97
N GLN A 109 -18.33 -5.22 -35.02
CA GLN A 109 -19.15 -5.44 -36.22
C GLN A 109 -18.76 -4.54 -37.39
N SER A 110 -18.38 -3.28 -37.11
CA SER A 110 -18.04 -2.31 -38.16
C SER A 110 -16.60 -2.40 -38.66
N THR A 111 -15.73 -3.15 -37.97
CA THR A 111 -14.30 -3.22 -38.28
C THR A 111 -13.96 -4.47 -39.11
N PRO A 112 -13.49 -4.33 -40.36
CA PRO A 112 -13.12 -5.47 -41.19
C PRO A 112 -12.02 -6.33 -40.57
N GLY A 113 -12.28 -7.64 -40.46
CA GLY A 113 -11.34 -8.60 -39.86
C GLY A 113 -11.20 -8.48 -38.33
N ALA A 114 -12.09 -7.77 -37.63
CA ALA A 114 -12.03 -7.73 -36.15
C ALA A 114 -12.22 -9.10 -35.50
N GLN A 115 -12.96 -10.00 -36.16
CA GLN A 115 -13.16 -11.37 -35.68
C GLN A 115 -11.85 -12.17 -35.61
N ASP A 116 -10.87 -11.86 -36.45
CA ASP A 116 -9.56 -12.52 -36.43
C ASP A 116 -8.78 -12.22 -35.14
N ALA A 117 -9.09 -11.09 -34.47
CA ALA A 117 -8.55 -10.74 -33.15
C ALA A 117 -9.45 -11.22 -32.00
N VAL A 118 -10.78 -11.18 -32.17
CA VAL A 118 -11.76 -11.55 -31.13
C VAL A 118 -11.81 -13.06 -30.91
N ALA A 119 -11.85 -13.86 -31.98
CA ALA A 119 -12.04 -15.30 -31.88
C ALA A 119 -10.97 -16.02 -31.02
N PRO A 120 -9.65 -15.86 -31.26
CA PRO A 120 -8.63 -16.54 -30.46
C PRO A 120 -8.59 -16.03 -29.01
N MET A 121 -8.84 -14.73 -28.80
CA MET A 121 -8.94 -14.14 -27.46
C MET A 121 -10.07 -14.79 -26.65
N CYS A 122 -11.25 -14.96 -27.26
CA CYS A 122 -12.40 -15.53 -26.58
C CYS A 122 -12.36 -17.05 -26.46
N GLU A 123 -11.67 -17.73 -27.38
CA GLU A 123 -11.30 -19.14 -27.21
C GLU A 123 -10.40 -19.33 -25.99
N PHE A 124 -9.32 -18.55 -25.89
CA PHE A 124 -8.43 -18.58 -24.74
C PHE A 124 -9.19 -18.33 -23.43
N TYR A 125 -10.00 -17.27 -23.37
CA TYR A 125 -10.80 -16.95 -22.19
C TYR A 125 -11.65 -18.15 -21.73
N ARG A 126 -12.40 -18.77 -22.65
CA ARG A 126 -13.25 -19.92 -22.35
C ARG A 126 -12.47 -21.14 -21.86
N GLU A 127 -11.27 -21.38 -22.38
CA GLU A 127 -10.41 -22.49 -21.94
C GLU A 127 -9.82 -22.30 -20.54
N HIS A 128 -9.74 -21.05 -20.07
CA HIS A 128 -9.13 -20.68 -18.79
C HIS A 128 -10.15 -20.24 -17.73
N GLN A 129 -11.44 -20.49 -17.94
CA GLN A 129 -12.47 -20.20 -16.95
C GLN A 129 -12.40 -21.21 -15.78
N PRO A 130 -12.20 -20.74 -14.53
CA PRO A 130 -12.25 -21.61 -13.36
C PRO A 130 -13.68 -22.11 -13.07
N PRO A 131 -13.83 -23.25 -12.38
CA PRO A 131 -15.15 -23.73 -11.93
C PRO A 131 -15.87 -22.74 -11.00
N ASP A 132 -15.11 -22.00 -10.21
CA ASP A 132 -15.60 -20.94 -9.34
C ASP A 132 -15.57 -19.59 -10.08
N SER A 133 -16.75 -19.08 -10.38
CA SER A 133 -16.95 -17.81 -11.09
C SER A 133 -16.25 -16.61 -10.42
N SER A 134 -16.08 -16.60 -9.10
CA SER A 134 -15.40 -15.50 -8.39
C SER A 134 -13.90 -15.43 -8.72
N ARG A 135 -13.28 -16.57 -9.05
CA ARG A 135 -11.87 -16.66 -9.42
C ARG A 135 -11.59 -16.19 -10.84
N ASP A 136 -12.62 -16.18 -11.69
CA ASP A 136 -12.49 -15.75 -13.08
C ASP A 136 -12.14 -14.26 -13.17
N LEU A 137 -12.88 -13.38 -12.48
CA LEU A 137 -12.51 -11.97 -12.43
C LEU A 137 -11.14 -11.78 -11.75
N ALA A 138 -10.90 -12.53 -10.67
CA ALA A 138 -9.71 -12.38 -9.85
C ALA A 138 -8.39 -12.58 -10.61
N GLN A 139 -8.28 -13.61 -11.47
CA GLN A 139 -7.07 -13.88 -12.25
C GLN A 139 -6.76 -12.79 -13.28
N TYR A 140 -7.80 -12.21 -13.91
CA TYR A 140 -7.66 -11.14 -14.89
C TYR A 140 -7.37 -9.79 -14.23
N VAL A 141 -7.92 -9.53 -13.04
CA VAL A 141 -7.55 -8.37 -12.24
C VAL A 141 -6.09 -8.46 -11.80
N SER A 142 -5.64 -9.60 -11.28
CA SER A 142 -4.22 -9.82 -10.93
C SER A 142 -3.33 -9.58 -12.15
N LEU A 143 -3.66 -10.16 -13.31
CA LEU A 143 -2.93 -9.92 -14.56
C LEU A 143 -2.86 -8.42 -14.89
N ALA A 144 -3.99 -7.71 -14.88
CA ALA A 144 -4.06 -6.30 -15.28
C ALA A 144 -3.18 -5.38 -14.42
N LEU A 145 -3.11 -5.64 -13.11
CA LEU A 145 -2.31 -4.85 -12.17
C LEU A 145 -0.80 -4.97 -12.46
N ASP A 146 -0.37 -6.09 -13.05
CA ASP A 146 1.02 -6.36 -13.43
C ASP A 146 1.36 -5.96 -14.88
N LEU A 147 0.48 -5.28 -15.60
CA LEU A 147 0.78 -4.78 -16.95
C LEU A 147 1.10 -3.28 -16.94
N GLN A 148 2.07 -2.89 -17.74
CA GLN A 148 2.31 -1.49 -18.09
C GLN A 148 1.17 -0.95 -18.95
N ASP A 149 1.18 0.38 -19.12
CA ASP A 149 0.13 1.10 -19.85
C ASP A 149 0.01 0.65 -21.32
N PRO A 150 -1.19 0.78 -21.91
CA PRO A 150 -1.38 0.61 -23.35
C PRO A 150 -0.45 1.50 -24.18
N PRO A 151 -0.17 1.13 -25.45
CA PRO A 151 -0.69 -0.05 -26.16
C PRO A 151 0.19 -1.29 -26.01
N ALA A 152 1.27 -1.22 -25.23
CA ALA A 152 2.27 -2.28 -25.15
C ALA A 152 1.85 -3.42 -24.22
N PHE A 153 1.20 -3.10 -23.10
CA PHE A 153 0.79 -4.09 -22.08
C PHE A 153 1.94 -5.02 -21.66
N THR A 154 3.15 -4.48 -21.61
CA THR A 154 4.34 -5.23 -21.19
C THR A 154 4.24 -5.56 -19.71
N PRO A 155 4.48 -6.81 -19.28
CA PRO A 155 4.52 -7.14 -17.86
C PRO A 155 5.52 -6.27 -17.09
N LYS A 156 5.11 -5.76 -15.94
CA LYS A 156 5.94 -4.98 -15.00
C LYS A 156 7.01 -5.85 -14.33
N VAL A 157 6.69 -7.13 -14.15
CA VAL A 157 7.53 -8.15 -13.51
C VAL A 157 7.78 -9.31 -14.46
N LYS A 158 8.77 -10.15 -14.14
CA LYS A 158 9.00 -11.37 -14.93
C LYS A 158 7.85 -12.35 -14.74
N GLN A 159 7.65 -13.25 -15.70
CA GLN A 159 6.59 -14.25 -15.60
C GLN A 159 6.70 -15.14 -14.34
N ALA A 160 7.91 -15.40 -13.84
CA ALA A 160 8.13 -16.17 -12.61
C ALA A 160 7.77 -15.40 -11.33
N GLU A 161 7.63 -14.09 -11.42
CA GLU A 161 7.27 -13.18 -10.33
C GLU A 161 5.77 -12.82 -10.38
N LEU A 162 5.05 -13.21 -11.44
CA LEU A 162 3.62 -12.98 -11.52
C LEU A 162 2.85 -13.79 -10.45
N PRO A 163 1.70 -13.25 -9.99
CA PRO A 163 0.72 -13.98 -9.19
C PRO A 163 0.44 -15.37 -9.76
N PRO A 164 0.37 -16.45 -8.95
CA PRO A 164 0.09 -17.79 -9.45
C PRO A 164 -1.16 -17.87 -10.33
N GLU A 165 -2.21 -17.11 -9.98
CA GLU A 165 -3.43 -17.01 -10.78
C GLU A 165 -3.25 -16.20 -12.08
N ALA A 166 -2.36 -15.19 -12.11
CA ALA A 166 -2.07 -14.41 -13.32
C ALA A 166 -1.17 -15.18 -14.31
N VAL A 167 -0.25 -16.02 -13.80
CA VAL A 167 0.63 -16.86 -14.64
C VAL A 167 -0.18 -17.72 -15.61
N GLY A 168 -1.28 -18.30 -15.13
CA GLY A 168 -2.15 -19.17 -15.92
C GLY A 168 -2.83 -18.45 -17.09
N VAL A 169 -3.03 -17.13 -16.99
CA VAL A 169 -3.70 -16.32 -18.01
C VAL A 169 -2.76 -15.34 -18.73
N ALA A 170 -1.45 -15.38 -18.48
CA ALA A 170 -0.49 -14.44 -19.06
C ALA A 170 -0.46 -14.45 -20.60
N ALA A 171 -0.75 -15.60 -21.22
CA ALA A 171 -0.84 -15.73 -22.68
C ALA A 171 -2.07 -15.01 -23.29
N PHE A 172 -2.97 -14.48 -22.47
CA PHE A 172 -4.06 -13.61 -22.90
C PHE A 172 -3.57 -12.24 -23.40
N VAL A 173 -2.45 -11.73 -22.86
CA VAL A 173 -1.93 -10.38 -23.14
C VAL A 173 -1.74 -10.11 -24.64
N PRO A 174 -1.03 -10.93 -25.44
CA PRO A 174 -0.86 -10.65 -26.86
C PRO A 174 -2.18 -10.73 -27.65
N LEU A 175 -3.13 -11.58 -27.25
CA LEU A 175 -4.45 -11.68 -27.88
C LEU A 175 -5.29 -10.43 -27.61
N MET A 176 -5.30 -9.98 -26.36
CA MET A 176 -5.92 -8.74 -25.93
C MET A 176 -5.29 -7.52 -26.60
N GLN A 177 -3.96 -7.48 -26.74
CA GLN A 177 -3.26 -6.38 -27.41
C GLN A 177 -3.67 -6.28 -28.89
N ALA A 178 -3.76 -7.40 -29.59
CA ALA A 178 -4.25 -7.43 -30.97
C ALA A 178 -5.70 -6.91 -31.06
N PHE A 179 -6.57 -7.32 -30.13
CA PHE A 179 -7.94 -6.82 -30.03
C PHE A 179 -8.00 -5.31 -29.76
N TYR A 180 -7.23 -4.81 -28.78
CA TYR A 180 -7.15 -3.41 -28.41
C TYR A 180 -6.81 -2.52 -29.62
N GLN A 181 -5.78 -2.91 -30.37
CA GLN A 181 -5.34 -2.19 -31.57
C GLN A 181 -6.36 -2.29 -32.71
N LYS A 182 -6.88 -3.51 -32.96
CA LYS A 182 -7.77 -3.77 -34.09
C LYS A 182 -9.10 -3.04 -33.96
N VAL A 183 -9.68 -3.02 -32.75
CA VAL A 183 -11.00 -2.44 -32.47
C VAL A 183 -10.91 -0.94 -32.14
N GLY A 184 -9.71 -0.42 -31.87
CA GLY A 184 -9.50 0.97 -31.48
C GLY A 184 -10.04 1.26 -30.08
N LEU A 185 -9.76 0.36 -29.13
CA LEU A 185 -10.36 0.39 -27.80
C LEU A 185 -9.99 1.65 -27.00
N HIS A 186 -8.81 2.23 -27.25
CA HIS A 186 -8.39 3.53 -26.72
C HIS A 186 -9.43 4.63 -26.93
N ALA A 187 -10.00 4.71 -28.14
CA ALA A 187 -10.98 5.74 -28.47
C ALA A 187 -12.30 5.53 -27.70
N ILE A 188 -12.64 4.29 -27.37
CA ILE A 188 -13.81 3.98 -26.55
C ILE A 188 -13.53 4.40 -25.10
N TRP A 189 -12.36 4.05 -24.56
CA TRP A 189 -11.92 4.50 -23.24
C TRP A 189 -11.97 6.02 -23.09
N GLU A 190 -11.35 6.76 -24.01
CA GLU A 190 -11.25 8.21 -23.97
C GLU A 190 -12.62 8.90 -23.98
N ARG A 191 -13.61 8.35 -24.71
CA ARG A 191 -14.99 8.87 -24.69
C ARG A 191 -15.66 8.76 -23.32
N HIS A 192 -15.27 7.76 -22.52
CA HIS A 192 -15.87 7.50 -21.21
C HIS A 192 -15.06 8.06 -20.04
N ARG A 193 -13.90 8.69 -20.28
CA ARG A 193 -13.05 9.31 -19.24
C ARG A 193 -13.82 10.21 -18.29
N ALA A 194 -14.68 11.07 -18.82
CA ALA A 194 -15.51 11.96 -18.00
C ALA A 194 -16.48 11.19 -17.10
N ARG A 195 -17.13 10.14 -17.62
CA ARG A 195 -18.05 9.32 -16.84
C ARG A 195 -17.33 8.49 -15.77
N TYR A 196 -16.13 7.99 -16.08
CA TYR A 196 -15.27 7.34 -15.09
C TYR A 196 -14.86 8.31 -13.98
N ALA A 197 -14.52 9.56 -14.31
CA ALA A 197 -14.21 10.58 -13.29
C ALA A 197 -15.41 10.87 -12.37
N GLU A 198 -16.62 11.01 -12.93
CA GLU A 198 -17.85 11.19 -12.12
C GLU A 198 -18.12 10.03 -11.16
N LEU A 199 -17.83 8.79 -11.59
CA LEU A 199 -17.98 7.61 -10.74
C LEU A 199 -16.97 7.63 -9.60
N THR A 200 -15.73 8.01 -9.89
CA THR A 200 -14.65 8.14 -8.91
C THR A 200 -14.93 9.26 -7.89
N ASP A 201 -15.52 10.38 -8.32
CA ASP A 201 -15.84 11.52 -7.45
C ASP A 201 -16.71 11.13 -6.24
N ALA A 202 -17.63 10.17 -6.42
CA ALA A 202 -18.49 9.68 -5.36
C ALA A 202 -17.73 9.00 -4.21
N TYR A 203 -16.50 8.55 -4.46
CA TYR A 203 -15.68 7.80 -3.50
C TYR A 203 -14.68 8.68 -2.75
N HIS A 204 -14.30 9.85 -3.27
CA HIS A 204 -13.25 10.69 -2.65
C HIS A 204 -13.56 11.06 -1.20
N ALA A 205 -14.73 11.63 -0.92
CA ALA A 205 -15.07 12.06 0.43
C ALA A 205 -15.24 10.88 1.42
N PRO A 206 -15.95 9.78 1.08
CA PRO A 206 -16.01 8.59 1.92
C PRO A 206 -14.65 7.94 2.18
N LEU A 207 -13.79 7.85 1.16
CA LEU A 207 -12.46 7.26 1.27
C LEU A 207 -11.57 8.09 2.20
N SER A 208 -11.50 9.41 1.97
CA SER A 208 -10.73 10.33 2.81
C SER A 208 -11.19 10.30 4.27
N LYS A 209 -12.51 10.27 4.51
CA LYS A 209 -13.05 10.13 5.86
C LYS A 209 -12.67 8.79 6.49
N MET A 210 -12.79 7.69 5.74
CA MET A 210 -12.48 6.35 6.23
C MET A 210 -11.01 6.21 6.62
N THR A 211 -10.08 6.68 5.79
CA THR A 211 -8.65 6.62 6.09
C THR A 211 -8.32 7.49 7.30
N PHE A 212 -8.83 8.72 7.33
CA PHE A 212 -8.66 9.63 8.48
C PHE A 212 -9.17 9.02 9.79
N ASP A 213 -10.42 8.53 9.82
CA ASP A 213 -10.99 7.92 11.03
C ASP A 213 -10.18 6.70 11.50
N THR A 214 -9.69 5.90 10.55
CA THR A 214 -8.87 4.71 10.83
C THR A 214 -7.53 5.10 11.46
N GLU A 215 -6.83 6.08 10.88
CA GLU A 215 -5.57 6.58 11.40
C GLU A 215 -5.71 7.24 12.79
N ILE A 216 -6.79 8.01 12.99
CA ILE A 216 -7.10 8.62 14.28
C ILE A 216 -7.32 7.57 15.35
N TYR A 217 -8.11 6.52 15.04
CA TYR A 217 -8.34 5.43 15.98
C TYR A 217 -7.02 4.72 16.34
N LEU A 218 -6.18 4.44 15.35
CA LEU A 218 -4.88 3.80 15.54
C LEU A 218 -3.81 4.73 16.13
N LYS A 219 -4.07 6.04 16.19
CA LYS A 219 -3.11 7.10 16.53
C LYS A 219 -1.82 6.92 15.73
N LEU A 220 -2.01 6.64 14.45
CA LEU A 220 -0.97 6.19 13.53
C LEU A 220 -1.00 7.11 12.31
N PRO A 221 -0.25 8.23 12.31
CA PRO A 221 -0.13 9.04 11.11
C PRO A 221 0.56 8.18 10.04
N SER A 222 -0.11 8.06 8.90
CA SER A 222 0.28 7.21 7.77
C SER A 222 1.36 7.82 6.86
N SER A 223 1.92 8.99 7.22
CA SER A 223 2.91 9.71 6.41
C SER A 223 4.00 8.78 5.85
N GLY A 224 3.93 8.51 4.55
CA GLY A 224 4.92 7.81 3.74
C GLY A 224 5.52 6.55 4.35
N TYR A 225 4.71 5.62 4.85
CA TYR A 225 5.25 4.42 5.48
C TYR A 225 6.00 3.54 4.47
N LEU A 226 7.33 3.52 4.57
CA LEU A 226 8.24 2.57 3.92
C LEU A 226 8.24 2.54 2.38
N GLY A 227 7.77 3.60 1.71
CA GLY A 227 7.70 3.65 0.24
C GLY A 227 6.65 2.72 -0.35
N ARG A 228 5.53 2.53 0.38
CA ARG A 228 4.42 1.67 0.02
C ARG A 228 3.22 2.49 -0.43
N ASP A 229 2.59 2.08 -1.52
CA ASP A 229 1.40 2.75 -2.04
C ASP A 229 0.11 1.95 -1.70
N PHE A 230 -0.97 2.69 -1.46
CA PHE A 230 -2.32 2.13 -1.33
C PHE A 230 -3.19 2.69 -2.44
N GLN A 231 -3.42 1.89 -3.47
CA GLN A 231 -4.13 2.28 -4.67
C GLN A 231 -5.49 1.62 -4.74
N VAL A 232 -6.54 2.44 -4.84
CA VAL A 232 -7.88 1.99 -5.18
C VAL A 232 -8.11 2.25 -6.66
N TYR A 233 -8.54 1.22 -7.40
CA TYR A 233 -8.97 1.35 -8.79
C TYR A 233 -10.47 1.13 -8.90
N LEU A 234 -11.12 2.02 -9.63
CA LEU A 234 -12.53 1.90 -9.98
C LEU A 234 -12.66 1.52 -11.45
N ASP A 235 -13.30 0.37 -11.72
CA ASP A 235 -13.63 -0.05 -13.08
C ASP A 235 -15.07 -0.57 -13.24
N ALA A 236 -15.83 0.04 -14.14
CA ALA A 236 -17.21 -0.33 -14.41
C ALA A 236 -17.39 -1.69 -15.10
N MET A 237 -16.32 -2.29 -15.65
CA MET A 237 -16.40 -3.51 -16.44
C MET A 237 -16.39 -4.80 -15.59
N GLY A 238 -16.17 -4.71 -14.28
CA GLY A 238 -16.23 -5.86 -13.36
C GLY A 238 -17.62 -6.12 -12.75
N ALA A 239 -17.72 -7.16 -11.92
CA ALA A 239 -18.92 -7.46 -11.15
C ALA A 239 -18.96 -6.63 -9.83
N PRO A 240 -20.02 -5.84 -9.56
CA PRO A 240 -20.11 -4.96 -8.38
C PRO A 240 -20.16 -5.68 -7.03
N GLY A 241 -20.57 -6.95 -6.99
CA GLY A 241 -20.55 -7.78 -5.79
C GLY A 241 -19.13 -8.10 -5.33
N GLN A 242 -18.18 -8.18 -6.27
CA GLN A 242 -16.81 -8.62 -6.03
C GLN A 242 -15.88 -7.44 -5.71
N VAL A 243 -15.02 -7.63 -4.72
CA VAL A 243 -13.94 -6.71 -4.39
C VAL A 243 -12.64 -7.48 -4.53
N ASN A 244 -11.72 -6.98 -5.35
CA ASN A 244 -10.44 -7.62 -5.56
C ASN A 244 -9.36 -6.82 -4.85
N ALA A 245 -9.04 -7.22 -3.61
CA ALA A 245 -7.89 -6.69 -2.91
C ALA A 245 -6.66 -7.60 -3.14
N ARG A 246 -5.52 -6.98 -3.41
CA ARG A 246 -4.23 -7.64 -3.66
C ARG A 246 -3.12 -6.93 -2.89
N ASN A 247 -2.13 -7.70 -2.51
CA ASN A 247 -0.89 -7.23 -1.93
C ASN A 247 0.26 -7.81 -2.76
N PHE A 248 0.87 -6.98 -3.59
CA PHE A 248 2.00 -7.35 -4.45
C PHE A 248 3.24 -6.62 -3.93
N ALA A 249 4.25 -7.37 -3.51
CA ALA A 249 5.44 -6.89 -2.83
C ALA A 249 5.15 -5.94 -1.65
N SER A 250 5.19 -4.65 -1.91
CA SER A 250 5.05 -3.57 -0.94
C SER A 250 3.74 -2.78 -1.10
N ASP A 251 3.00 -3.00 -2.19
CA ASP A 251 1.88 -2.17 -2.61
C ASP A 251 0.54 -2.89 -2.46
N TYR A 252 -0.47 -2.11 -2.11
CA TYR A 252 -1.81 -2.60 -1.83
C TYR A 252 -2.74 -2.06 -2.89
N TYR A 253 -3.41 -2.97 -3.58
CA TYR A 253 -4.36 -2.65 -4.63
C TYR A 253 -5.75 -3.08 -4.20
N VAL A 254 -6.74 -2.23 -4.43
CA VAL A 254 -8.16 -2.58 -4.27
C VAL A 254 -8.88 -2.22 -5.56
N VAL A 255 -9.32 -3.23 -6.31
CA VAL A 255 -10.12 -3.04 -7.53
C VAL A 255 -11.59 -3.28 -7.21
N ILE A 256 -12.40 -2.27 -7.47
CA ILE A 256 -13.85 -2.28 -7.23
C ILE A 256 -14.62 -1.86 -8.48
N SER A 257 -15.82 -2.41 -8.62
CA SER A 257 -16.79 -1.94 -9.60
C SER A 257 -17.88 -1.10 -8.94
N PRO A 258 -18.34 0.00 -9.59
CA PRO A 258 -19.36 0.88 -9.02
C PRO A 258 -20.65 0.14 -8.68
N SER A 259 -21.20 0.44 -7.51
CA SER A 259 -22.50 -0.09 -7.06
C SER A 259 -23.16 0.90 -6.10
N SER A 260 -24.43 0.66 -5.74
CA SER A 260 -25.11 1.45 -4.71
C SER A 260 -24.43 1.37 -3.33
N ASN A 261 -23.65 0.33 -3.07
CA ASN A 261 -22.78 0.20 -1.91
C ASN A 261 -21.34 0.50 -2.32
N LEU A 262 -20.73 1.54 -1.74
CA LEU A 262 -19.36 1.96 -2.05
C LEU A 262 -18.27 0.99 -1.56
N LYS A 263 -18.64 -0.10 -0.87
CA LYS A 263 -17.70 -1.10 -0.35
C LYS A 263 -16.61 -0.53 0.57
N MET A 264 -16.93 0.55 1.28
CA MET A 264 -15.98 1.25 2.16
C MET A 264 -15.40 0.34 3.24
N GLN A 265 -16.18 -0.63 3.72
CA GLN A 265 -15.71 -1.55 4.75
C GLN A 265 -14.68 -2.53 4.18
N GLN A 266 -14.85 -3.00 2.94
CA GLN A 266 -13.85 -3.81 2.25
C GLN A 266 -12.56 -3.03 1.97
N ILE A 267 -12.66 -1.78 1.50
CA ILE A 267 -11.48 -0.93 1.29
C ILE A 267 -10.76 -0.68 2.62
N ARG A 268 -11.51 -0.40 3.71
CA ARG A 268 -10.95 -0.22 5.05
C ARG A 268 -10.21 -1.45 5.54
N HIS A 269 -10.77 -2.64 5.31
CA HIS A 269 -10.14 -3.89 5.69
C HIS A 269 -8.75 -4.03 5.04
N THR A 270 -8.63 -3.80 3.73
CA THR A 270 -7.32 -3.79 3.04
C THR A 270 -6.42 -2.66 3.55
N TYR A 271 -6.98 -1.49 3.84
CA TYR A 271 -6.22 -0.36 4.37
C TYR A 271 -5.64 -0.64 5.76
N LEU A 272 -6.35 -1.40 6.60
CA LEU A 272 -5.82 -1.86 7.88
C LEU A 272 -4.63 -2.79 7.69
N HIS A 273 -4.64 -3.69 6.72
CA HIS A 273 -3.44 -4.48 6.38
C HIS A 273 -2.29 -3.61 5.89
N TYR A 274 -2.59 -2.60 5.06
CA TYR A 274 -1.58 -1.62 4.64
C TYR A 274 -0.90 -0.99 5.86
N LEU A 275 -1.64 -0.63 6.90
CA LEU A 275 -1.08 -0.03 8.12
C LEU A 275 -0.39 -1.03 9.07
N LEU A 276 -0.94 -2.24 9.21
CA LEU A 276 -0.58 -3.18 10.29
C LEU A 276 0.43 -4.25 9.88
N ASP A 277 0.43 -4.70 8.62
CA ASP A 277 1.36 -5.73 8.17
C ASP A 277 2.83 -5.33 8.47
N PRO A 278 3.30 -4.08 8.24
CA PRO A 278 4.66 -3.69 8.61
C PRO A 278 4.98 -3.82 10.10
N LEU A 279 3.99 -3.65 10.97
CA LEU A 279 4.16 -3.82 12.41
C LEU A 279 4.36 -5.30 12.74
N ALA A 280 3.60 -6.19 12.09
CA ALA A 280 3.84 -7.62 12.17
C ALA A 280 5.25 -7.98 11.70
N LEU A 281 5.66 -7.49 10.53
CA LEU A 281 7.00 -7.77 9.97
C LEU A 281 8.13 -7.35 10.92
N LYS A 282 8.03 -6.18 11.56
CA LYS A 282 9.01 -5.68 12.54
C LYS A 282 9.09 -6.54 13.80
N ASN A 283 8.01 -7.24 14.14
CA ASN A 283 7.89 -8.06 15.35
C ASN A 283 8.02 -9.57 15.07
N GLY A 284 8.62 -9.96 13.93
CA GLY A 284 8.71 -11.35 13.47
C GLY A 284 9.16 -12.39 14.51
N GLY A 285 10.13 -12.04 15.37
CA GLY A 285 10.64 -12.92 16.43
C GLY A 285 9.61 -13.29 17.50
N SER A 286 8.56 -12.49 17.67
CA SER A 286 7.53 -12.68 18.69
C SER A 286 6.48 -13.75 18.33
N PHE A 287 6.39 -14.14 17.05
CA PHE A 287 5.36 -15.06 16.58
C PHE A 287 5.66 -16.53 16.81
N LYS A 288 6.94 -16.93 16.94
CA LYS A 288 7.33 -18.34 17.05
C LYS A 288 6.59 -19.08 18.18
N ARG A 289 6.36 -18.40 19.31
CA ARG A 289 5.64 -18.96 20.46
C ARG A 289 4.15 -19.22 20.18
N LEU A 290 3.59 -18.59 19.15
CA LEU A 290 2.18 -18.66 18.77
C LEU A 290 1.92 -19.73 17.70
N GLU A 291 2.95 -20.25 17.04
CA GLU A 291 2.85 -21.30 15.99
C GLU A 291 1.99 -22.50 16.37
N PRO A 292 1.99 -23.01 17.64
CA PRO A 292 1.11 -24.12 18.02
C PRO A 292 -0.39 -23.87 17.85
N LEU A 293 -0.84 -22.61 17.72
CA LEU A 293 -2.24 -22.29 17.42
C LEU A 293 -2.65 -22.72 16.01
N LEU A 294 -1.71 -22.81 15.06
CA LEU A 294 -2.00 -23.20 13.69
C LEU A 294 -2.57 -24.62 13.61
N ASP A 295 -2.08 -25.53 14.45
CA ASP A 295 -2.60 -26.90 14.55
C ASP A 295 -4.07 -26.93 15.01
N GLN A 296 -4.48 -25.96 15.83
CA GLN A 296 -5.85 -25.89 16.35
C GLN A 296 -6.85 -25.35 15.34
N VAL A 297 -6.41 -24.47 14.43
CA VAL A 297 -7.29 -23.84 13.43
C VAL A 297 -7.23 -24.55 12.07
N LYS A 298 -6.49 -25.66 11.96
CA LYS A 298 -6.28 -26.36 10.68
C LYS A 298 -7.56 -26.83 10.00
N SER A 299 -8.60 -27.17 10.76
CA SER A 299 -9.91 -27.59 10.24
C SER A 299 -10.93 -26.45 10.10
N SER A 300 -10.53 -25.21 10.38
CA SER A 300 -11.40 -24.05 10.21
C SER A 300 -11.64 -23.74 8.72
N PRO A 301 -12.74 -23.04 8.38
CA PRO A 301 -13.10 -22.78 6.99
C PRO A 301 -12.33 -21.61 6.34
N MET A 302 -11.43 -20.92 7.05
CA MET A 302 -10.61 -19.82 6.51
C MET A 302 -9.71 -20.25 5.33
N ASP A 303 -9.11 -19.28 4.64
CA ASP A 303 -8.12 -19.55 3.60
C ASP A 303 -6.87 -20.26 4.14
N GLU A 304 -6.30 -21.15 3.32
CA GLU A 304 -5.09 -21.91 3.66
C GLU A 304 -3.88 -21.03 4.00
N ALA A 305 -3.78 -19.80 3.49
CA ALA A 305 -2.70 -18.89 3.81
C ALA A 305 -2.64 -18.57 5.32
N PHE A 306 -3.79 -18.38 5.96
CA PHE A 306 -3.89 -18.09 7.40
C PHE A 306 -3.60 -19.33 8.26
N LYS A 307 -4.02 -20.52 7.81
CA LYS A 307 -3.75 -21.78 8.52
C LYS A 307 -2.27 -22.16 8.54
N ASN A 308 -1.50 -21.69 7.56
CA ASN A 308 -0.10 -22.06 7.40
C ASN A 308 0.87 -20.93 7.77
N ASN A 309 0.38 -19.75 8.19
CA ASN A 309 1.23 -18.62 8.54
C ASN A 309 0.69 -17.87 9.76
N ILE A 310 1.37 -18.03 10.90
CA ILE A 310 0.97 -17.44 12.16
C ILE A 310 0.99 -15.90 12.15
N SER A 311 1.90 -15.29 11.38
CA SER A 311 1.94 -13.83 11.26
C SER A 311 0.71 -13.31 10.52
N LEU A 312 0.25 -14.02 9.49
CA LEU A 312 -0.97 -13.65 8.75
C LEU A 312 -2.21 -13.81 9.63
N LEU A 313 -2.35 -14.97 10.30
CA LEU A 313 -3.47 -15.23 11.20
C LEU A 313 -3.58 -14.17 12.31
N VAL A 314 -2.46 -13.85 12.97
CA VAL A 314 -2.44 -12.88 14.06
C VAL A 314 -2.80 -11.47 13.57
N THR A 315 -2.28 -11.09 12.40
CA THR A 315 -2.57 -9.76 11.84
C THR A 315 -4.04 -9.65 11.44
N GLU A 316 -4.60 -10.68 10.80
CA GLU A 316 -6.02 -10.76 10.45
C GLU A 316 -6.93 -10.69 11.68
N CYS A 317 -6.58 -11.41 12.76
CA CYS A 317 -7.31 -11.32 14.03
C CYS A 317 -7.30 -9.90 14.62
N LEU A 318 -6.18 -9.17 14.50
CA LEU A 318 -6.10 -7.78 14.95
C LEU A 318 -6.93 -6.85 14.06
N VAL A 319 -6.86 -7.01 12.73
CA VAL A 319 -7.67 -6.27 11.76
C VAL A 319 -9.14 -6.42 12.12
N ARG A 320 -9.65 -7.66 12.21
CA ARG A 320 -11.04 -7.95 12.59
C ARG A 320 -11.42 -7.36 13.94
N ALA A 321 -10.54 -7.43 14.94
CA ALA A 321 -10.82 -6.84 16.25
C ALA A 321 -10.98 -5.31 16.16
N ILE A 322 -10.13 -4.62 15.40
CA ILE A 322 -10.25 -3.18 15.14
C ILE A 322 -11.57 -2.88 14.43
N GLU A 323 -11.95 -3.70 13.46
CA GLU A 323 -13.19 -3.51 12.72
C GLU A 323 -14.42 -3.63 13.62
N ILE A 324 -14.44 -4.63 14.51
CA ILE A 324 -15.53 -4.84 15.47
C ILE A 324 -15.58 -3.70 16.51
N ARG A 325 -14.43 -3.25 17.02
CA ARG A 325 -14.36 -2.10 17.94
C ARG A 325 -14.91 -0.83 17.32
N THR A 326 -14.62 -0.61 16.04
CA THR A 326 -15.01 0.59 15.28
C THR A 326 -16.32 0.39 14.50
N MET A 327 -17.03 -0.71 14.71
CA MET A 327 -18.26 -1.01 13.97
C MET A 327 -19.46 -0.15 14.43
N GLY A 328 -20.12 0.46 13.44
CA GLY A 328 -21.37 1.21 13.62
C GLY A 328 -21.19 2.53 14.36
N THR A 329 -22.14 2.89 15.23
CA THR A 329 -22.10 4.14 16.01
C THR A 329 -21.91 3.85 17.50
N ALA A 330 -21.81 4.89 18.34
CA ALA A 330 -21.83 4.72 19.80
C ALA A 330 -23.08 3.97 20.33
N LYS A 331 -24.10 3.76 19.49
CA LYS A 331 -25.33 3.02 19.81
C LYS A 331 -25.34 1.58 19.31
N THR A 332 -24.29 1.08 18.64
CA THR A 332 -24.21 -0.33 18.23
C THR A 332 -24.34 -1.20 19.49
N PRO A 333 -25.36 -2.08 19.57
CA PRO A 333 -25.54 -2.98 20.69
C PRO A 333 -24.29 -3.82 20.92
N GLU A 334 -23.90 -4.00 22.18
CA GLU A 334 -22.76 -4.88 22.50
C GLU A 334 -23.01 -6.32 22.07
N ALA A 335 -24.28 -6.73 21.98
CA ALA A 335 -24.68 -8.01 21.42
C ALA A 335 -24.24 -8.20 19.96
N ASP A 336 -24.26 -7.14 19.13
CA ASP A 336 -23.84 -7.24 17.73
C ASP A 336 -22.32 -7.39 17.62
N ARG A 337 -21.56 -6.67 18.46
CA ARG A 337 -20.10 -6.85 18.54
C ARG A 337 -19.74 -8.26 19.01
N GLN A 338 -20.45 -8.74 20.03
CA GLN A 338 -20.28 -10.10 20.55
C GLN A 338 -20.55 -11.14 19.46
N LYS A 339 -21.61 -10.95 18.67
CA LYS A 339 -21.92 -11.81 17.53
C LYS A 339 -20.78 -11.83 16.50
N SER A 340 -20.21 -10.68 16.13
CA SER A 340 -19.08 -10.64 15.17
C SER A 340 -17.81 -11.30 15.72
N LEU A 341 -17.59 -11.26 17.05
CA LEU A 341 -16.51 -12.00 17.70
C LEU A 341 -16.76 -13.52 17.66
N ASP A 342 -18.01 -13.95 17.85
CA ASP A 342 -18.42 -15.36 17.75
C ASP A 342 -18.26 -15.88 16.32
N GLU A 343 -18.64 -15.09 15.32
CA GLU A 343 -18.44 -15.40 13.89
C GLU A 343 -16.93 -15.52 13.56
N SER A 344 -16.11 -14.58 14.02
CA SER A 344 -14.65 -14.63 13.82
C SER A 344 -14.03 -15.89 14.43
N ASP A 345 -14.47 -16.30 15.62
CA ASP A 345 -14.04 -17.56 16.25
C ASP A 345 -14.42 -18.78 15.41
N GLN A 346 -15.67 -18.83 14.94
CA GLN A 346 -16.20 -19.96 14.14
C GLN A 346 -15.50 -20.07 12.78
N GLU A 347 -15.04 -18.96 12.21
CA GLU A 347 -14.22 -18.95 11.00
C GLU A 347 -12.75 -19.33 11.27
N GLY A 348 -12.34 -19.33 12.54
CA GLY A 348 -11.01 -19.72 13.01
C GLY A 348 -10.05 -18.56 13.30
N TYR A 349 -10.51 -17.30 13.20
CA TYR A 349 -9.75 -16.11 13.59
C TYR A 349 -9.72 -15.94 15.11
N VAL A 350 -9.18 -16.95 15.77
CA VAL A 350 -9.37 -17.17 17.20
C VAL A 350 -8.78 -16.06 18.06
N LEU A 351 -7.69 -15.40 17.66
CA LEU A 351 -7.10 -14.34 18.48
C LEU A 351 -7.89 -13.01 18.45
N THR A 352 -8.98 -12.92 17.69
CA THR A 352 -9.77 -11.68 17.54
C THR A 352 -10.27 -11.16 18.88
N ARG A 353 -10.73 -12.04 19.79
CA ARG A 353 -11.18 -11.62 21.13
C ARG A 353 -10.08 -11.07 22.00
N HIS A 354 -8.91 -11.71 21.98
CA HIS A 354 -7.75 -11.22 22.73
C HIS A 354 -7.39 -9.79 22.30
N PHE A 355 -7.38 -9.53 21.00
CA PHE A 355 -7.12 -8.19 20.48
C PHE A 355 -8.26 -7.22 20.80
N TYR A 356 -9.52 -7.65 20.71
CA TYR A 356 -10.67 -6.83 21.09
C TYR A 356 -10.55 -6.32 22.54
N ASP A 357 -10.23 -7.22 23.48
CA ASP A 357 -10.03 -6.87 24.89
C ASP A 357 -8.80 -5.98 25.11
N SER A 358 -7.72 -6.24 24.35
CA SER A 358 -6.51 -5.42 24.39
C SER A 358 -6.75 -4.00 23.86
N LEU A 359 -7.60 -3.87 22.84
CA LEU A 359 -7.98 -2.59 22.23
C LEU A 359 -8.76 -1.70 23.22
N VAL A 360 -9.56 -2.27 24.11
CA VAL A 360 -10.24 -1.51 25.19
C VAL A 360 -9.25 -0.78 26.10
N LYS A 361 -8.07 -1.36 26.33
CA LYS A 361 -6.99 -0.70 27.10
C LYS A 361 -6.29 0.35 26.24
N PHE A 362 -5.94 -0.01 25.02
CA PHE A 362 -5.30 0.87 24.04
C PHE A 362 -6.08 2.16 23.79
N GLU A 363 -7.41 2.10 23.71
CA GLU A 363 -8.26 3.28 23.51
C GLU A 363 -8.06 4.34 24.60
N LYS A 364 -7.71 3.94 25.82
CA LYS A 364 -7.49 4.82 26.98
C LYS A 364 -6.05 5.34 27.08
N ASP A 365 -5.11 4.67 26.43
CA ASP A 365 -3.68 5.00 26.46
C ASP A 365 -3.37 6.06 25.39
N PRO A 366 -2.69 7.18 25.70
CA PRO A 366 -2.25 8.12 24.66
C PRO A 366 -1.26 7.51 23.64
N ALA A 367 -0.60 6.38 23.94
CA ALA A 367 0.31 5.72 23.02
C ALA A 367 -0.40 5.19 21.77
N GLY A 368 0.25 5.32 20.61
CA GLY A 368 -0.29 4.85 19.34
C GLY A 368 0.02 3.39 19.02
N MET A 369 -0.60 2.88 17.96
CA MET A 369 -0.56 1.44 17.62
C MET A 369 0.87 0.90 17.47
N ARG A 370 1.83 1.71 16.97
CA ARG A 370 3.25 1.32 16.86
C ARG A 370 3.85 0.88 18.20
N ALA A 371 3.49 1.54 19.29
CA ALA A 371 4.00 1.25 20.63
C ALA A 371 3.20 0.12 21.30
N ALA A 372 1.88 0.12 21.12
CA ALA A 372 1.00 -0.86 21.75
C ALA A 372 1.12 -2.27 21.14
N TYR A 373 1.47 -2.38 19.86
CA TYR A 373 1.46 -3.64 19.11
C TYR A 373 2.28 -4.76 19.79
N SER A 374 3.51 -4.47 20.22
CA SER A 374 4.37 -5.48 20.86
C SER A 374 3.82 -5.94 22.22
N GLU A 375 3.18 -5.04 22.97
CA GLU A 375 2.55 -5.38 24.25
C GLU A 375 1.31 -6.25 24.04
N MET A 376 0.45 -5.91 23.08
CA MET A 376 -0.71 -6.72 22.71
C MET A 376 -0.29 -8.14 22.32
N LEU A 377 0.79 -8.26 21.54
CA LEU A 377 1.37 -9.56 21.20
C LEU A 377 1.89 -10.29 22.44
N ALA A 378 2.65 -9.62 23.31
CA ALA A 378 3.20 -10.24 24.53
C ALA A 378 2.10 -10.71 25.51
N GLY A 379 0.97 -10.00 25.55
CA GLY A 379 -0.17 -10.32 26.40
C GLY A 379 -0.94 -11.59 26.03
N ILE A 380 -0.67 -12.21 24.87
CA ILE A 380 -1.34 -13.47 24.48
C ILE A 380 -0.92 -14.59 25.43
N ASP A 381 -1.88 -15.08 26.21
CA ASP A 381 -1.76 -16.23 27.10
C ASP A 381 -2.03 -17.52 26.31
N MET A 382 -0.96 -18.22 25.93
CA MET A 382 -1.06 -19.44 25.11
C MET A 382 -1.87 -20.55 25.77
N GLY A 383 -1.79 -20.71 27.09
CA GLY A 383 -2.54 -21.77 27.78
C GLY A 383 -4.04 -21.52 27.72
N ARG A 384 -4.44 -20.26 27.92
CA ARG A 384 -5.83 -19.83 27.79
C ARG A 384 -6.35 -19.94 26.36
N GLU A 385 -5.61 -19.42 25.39
CA GLU A 385 -6.05 -19.39 23.99
C GLU A 385 -6.13 -20.79 23.40
N MET A 386 -5.17 -21.68 23.68
CA MET A 386 -5.24 -23.08 23.23
C MET A 386 -6.48 -23.79 23.81
N LYS A 387 -6.77 -23.60 25.10
CA LYS A 387 -7.94 -24.21 25.75
C LYS A 387 -9.25 -23.67 25.18
N ARG A 388 -9.33 -22.37 24.92
CA ARG A 388 -10.52 -21.73 24.35
C ARG A 388 -10.74 -22.20 22.92
N THR A 389 -9.71 -22.17 22.09
CA THR A 389 -9.78 -22.60 20.69
C THR A 389 -10.23 -24.05 20.56
N ALA A 390 -9.71 -24.96 21.41
CA ALA A 390 -10.11 -26.36 21.39
C ALA A 390 -11.61 -26.59 21.71
N ALA A 391 -12.30 -25.60 22.29
CA ALA A 391 -13.73 -25.66 22.58
C ALA A 391 -14.61 -25.03 21.47
N ILE A 392 -14.00 -24.42 20.45
CA ILE A 392 -14.73 -23.79 19.34
C ILE A 392 -15.22 -24.88 18.38
N GLN A 393 -16.49 -24.76 17.99
CA GLN A 393 -17.03 -25.48 16.85
C GLN A 393 -16.92 -24.58 15.61
N PHE A 394 -16.02 -24.93 14.70
CA PHE A 394 -15.87 -24.17 13.45
C PHE A 394 -17.11 -24.32 12.55
N ALA A 395 -17.39 -23.27 11.77
CA ALA A 395 -18.42 -23.29 10.75
C ALA A 395 -18.04 -24.22 9.58
N GLY A 396 -19.05 -24.66 8.82
CA GLY A 396 -18.85 -25.50 7.63
C GLY A 396 -18.27 -24.73 6.44
N ASP A 397 -18.62 -23.44 6.34
CA ASP A 397 -18.17 -22.51 5.31
C ASP A 397 -17.79 -21.18 5.98
N ALA A 398 -16.85 -20.44 5.38
CA ALA A 398 -16.45 -19.10 5.79
C ALA A 398 -17.13 -18.05 4.90
N ALA A 399 -17.25 -16.81 5.40
CA ALA A 399 -17.52 -15.68 4.52
C ALA A 399 -16.43 -15.57 3.43
N PRO A 400 -16.76 -15.08 2.22
CA PRO A 400 -15.76 -14.87 1.18
C PRO A 400 -14.63 -13.99 1.68
N GLU A 401 -13.39 -14.49 1.56
CA GLU A 401 -12.20 -13.77 1.97
C GLU A 401 -12.04 -12.51 1.10
N LEU A 402 -11.98 -11.34 1.73
CA LEU A 402 -11.93 -10.05 1.03
C LEU A 402 -10.53 -9.73 0.51
N LEU A 403 -9.50 -10.23 1.20
CA LEU A 403 -8.10 -10.04 0.85
C LEU A 403 -7.48 -11.36 0.38
N HIS A 404 -7.24 -11.46 -0.92
CA HIS A 404 -6.37 -12.52 -1.43
C HIS A 404 -4.92 -12.11 -1.16
N LEU A 405 -4.40 -12.57 -0.02
CA LEU A 405 -2.99 -12.51 0.29
C LEU A 405 -2.27 -13.44 -0.66
N GLU A 406 -1.45 -12.88 -1.55
CA GLU A 406 -0.57 -13.69 -2.37
C GLU A 406 0.26 -14.60 -1.47
N ARG A 407 0.35 -15.88 -1.85
CA ARG A 407 1.38 -16.74 -1.31
C ARG A 407 2.70 -16.18 -1.82
N PRO A 408 3.52 -15.55 -0.97
CA PRO A 408 4.81 -15.05 -1.37
C PRO A 408 5.71 -16.28 -1.44
N LYS A 409 5.65 -16.99 -2.56
CA LYS A 409 6.61 -18.06 -2.83
C LYS A 409 7.92 -17.49 -3.38
N SER A 410 7.92 -16.24 -3.82
CA SER A 410 9.03 -15.63 -4.58
C SER A 410 9.32 -14.16 -4.23
N GLU A 411 8.69 -13.57 -3.21
CA GLU A 411 8.93 -12.15 -2.84
C GLU A 411 9.35 -11.95 -1.37
N ARG A 412 9.72 -13.03 -0.67
CA ARG A 412 10.06 -12.95 0.76
C ARG A 412 11.41 -13.54 1.11
N LEU A 413 12.11 -14.18 0.20
CA LEU A 413 13.43 -14.73 0.47
C LEU A 413 14.43 -13.59 0.74
N LEU A 414 14.50 -12.58 -0.12
CA LEU A 414 15.38 -11.42 0.05
C LEU A 414 14.91 -10.48 1.16
N LEU A 415 13.59 -10.29 1.30
CA LEU A 415 13.04 -9.52 2.42
C LEU A 415 13.36 -10.18 3.78
N ASN A 416 13.28 -11.51 3.86
CA ASN A 416 13.69 -12.23 5.07
C ASN A 416 15.21 -12.22 5.25
N ALA A 417 16.00 -12.27 4.17
CA ALA A 417 17.45 -12.13 4.24
C ALA A 417 17.86 -10.79 4.86
N GLU A 418 17.26 -9.68 4.43
CA GLU A 418 17.47 -8.34 5.01
C GLU A 418 17.12 -8.30 6.50
N ARG A 419 16.02 -8.94 6.91
CA ARG A 419 15.63 -9.02 8.33
C ARG A 419 16.63 -9.81 9.15
N ARG A 420 17.08 -10.95 8.64
CA ARG A 420 18.10 -11.79 9.28
C ARG A 420 19.40 -11.01 9.44
N LEU A 421 19.82 -10.29 8.40
CA LEU A 421 20.98 -9.43 8.43
C LEU A 421 20.85 -8.29 9.46
N ALA A 422 19.68 -7.64 9.53
CA ALA A 422 19.39 -6.60 10.51
C ALA A 422 19.37 -7.15 11.96
N ALA A 423 18.94 -8.39 12.14
CA ALA A 423 18.94 -9.08 13.43
C ALA A 423 20.32 -9.65 13.83
N GLY A 424 21.34 -9.50 12.97
CA GLY A 424 22.69 -10.05 13.18
C GLY A 424 22.86 -11.52 12.81
N ASP A 425 21.82 -12.15 12.28
CA ASP A 425 21.83 -13.52 11.75
C ASP A 425 22.38 -13.54 10.31
N VAL A 426 23.69 -13.28 10.21
CA VAL A 426 24.41 -13.12 8.93
C VAL A 426 24.37 -14.40 8.10
N GLU A 427 24.48 -15.57 8.74
CA GLU A 427 24.52 -16.86 8.06
C GLU A 427 23.19 -17.19 7.38
N ALA A 428 22.06 -17.02 8.08
CA ALA A 428 20.75 -17.24 7.48
C ALA A 428 20.47 -16.23 6.36
N ALA A 429 20.87 -14.97 6.54
CA ALA A 429 20.73 -13.94 5.51
C ALA A 429 21.52 -14.31 4.23
N GLN A 430 22.77 -14.76 4.39
CA GLN A 430 23.61 -15.16 3.28
C GLN A 430 23.01 -16.34 2.52
N LYS A 431 22.53 -17.37 3.23
CA LYS A 431 21.91 -18.53 2.59
C LYS A 431 20.68 -18.14 1.77
N MET A 432 19.82 -17.27 2.31
CA MET A 432 18.62 -16.81 1.61
C MET A 432 18.96 -15.96 0.39
N ALA A 433 19.90 -15.02 0.51
CA ALA A 433 20.33 -14.19 -0.62
C ALA A 433 21.04 -15.01 -1.72
N GLN A 434 21.83 -16.02 -1.34
CA GLN A 434 22.48 -16.91 -2.30
C GLN A 434 21.45 -17.82 -2.99
N GLN A 435 20.48 -18.37 -2.24
CA GLN A 435 19.42 -19.17 -2.82
C GLN A 435 18.60 -18.38 -3.84
N ALA A 436 18.28 -17.11 -3.55
CA ALA A 436 17.62 -16.23 -4.50
C ALA A 436 18.41 -16.12 -5.82
N LEU A 437 19.73 -15.95 -5.74
CA LEU A 437 20.60 -15.89 -6.92
C LEU A 437 20.71 -17.21 -7.67
N ASP A 438 20.93 -18.31 -6.95
CA ASP A 438 21.17 -19.64 -7.52
C ASP A 438 19.92 -20.18 -8.22
N GLU A 439 18.77 -20.00 -7.60
CA GLU A 439 17.48 -20.47 -8.13
C GLU A 439 16.87 -19.45 -9.11
N SER A 440 17.54 -18.32 -9.36
CA SER A 440 17.02 -17.17 -10.13
C SER A 440 15.63 -16.74 -9.64
N GLN A 441 15.44 -16.79 -8.33
CA GLN A 441 14.26 -16.36 -7.62
C GLN A 441 14.47 -14.93 -7.12
N GLU A 442 13.49 -14.05 -7.32
CA GLU A 442 13.52 -12.64 -6.90
C GLU A 442 14.55 -11.76 -7.65
N ASP A 443 14.66 -10.49 -7.26
CA ASP A 443 15.54 -9.52 -7.92
C ASP A 443 17.04 -9.81 -7.65
N PRO A 444 17.82 -10.18 -8.69
CA PRO A 444 19.22 -10.52 -8.51
C PRO A 444 20.07 -9.32 -8.06
N GLY A 445 19.70 -8.09 -8.45
CA GLY A 445 20.40 -6.87 -8.01
C GLY A 445 20.30 -6.68 -6.50
N ARG A 446 19.12 -6.86 -5.93
CA ARG A 446 18.84 -6.79 -4.49
C ARG A 446 19.50 -7.93 -3.73
N ALA A 447 19.53 -9.14 -4.28
CA ALA A 447 20.24 -10.26 -3.68
C ALA A 447 21.75 -9.99 -3.57
N LEU A 448 22.37 -9.49 -4.65
CA LEU A 448 23.77 -9.07 -4.68
C LEU A 448 24.03 -7.92 -3.70
N PHE A 449 23.12 -6.97 -3.59
CA PHE A 449 23.21 -5.87 -2.63
C PHE A 449 23.22 -6.37 -1.18
N ILE A 450 22.39 -7.36 -0.83
CA ILE A 450 22.39 -7.99 0.51
C ILE A 450 23.71 -8.72 0.77
N LEU A 451 24.22 -9.48 -0.21
CA LEU A 451 25.53 -10.14 -0.12
C LEU A 451 26.67 -9.12 0.06
N ALA A 452 26.58 -7.95 -0.57
CA ALA A 452 27.55 -6.88 -0.40
C ALA A 452 27.55 -6.31 1.03
N GLN A 453 26.38 -6.12 1.63
CA GLN A 453 26.27 -5.69 3.03
C GLN A 453 26.81 -6.76 4.01
N ILE A 454 26.57 -8.03 3.71
CA ILE A 454 27.15 -9.16 4.46
C ILE A 454 28.68 -9.14 4.36
N ALA A 455 29.23 -8.90 3.17
CA ALA A 455 30.67 -8.78 2.98
C ALA A 455 31.27 -7.61 3.79
N ILE A 456 30.61 -6.43 3.83
CA ILE A 456 31.01 -5.31 4.71
C ILE A 456 31.04 -5.77 6.17
N ARG A 457 30.01 -6.47 6.65
CA ARG A 457 29.93 -6.98 8.04
C ARG A 457 31.08 -7.94 8.36
N ASN A 458 31.44 -8.78 7.38
CA ASN A 458 32.54 -9.73 7.47
C ASN A 458 33.93 -9.10 7.25
N ARG A 459 33.99 -7.76 7.05
CA ARG A 459 35.21 -7.00 6.74
C ARG A 459 35.87 -7.41 5.42
N ASP A 460 35.12 -8.01 4.52
CA ASP A 460 35.54 -8.34 3.16
C ASP A 460 35.22 -7.17 2.22
N MET A 461 36.14 -6.21 2.13
CA MET A 461 35.94 -4.98 1.35
C MET A 461 36.01 -5.22 -0.17
N GLU A 462 36.84 -6.15 -0.63
CA GLU A 462 36.90 -6.48 -2.06
C GLU A 462 35.67 -7.28 -2.50
N GLY A 463 35.19 -8.21 -1.66
CA GLY A 463 33.94 -8.92 -1.90
C GLY A 463 32.76 -7.96 -1.93
N ALA A 464 32.67 -7.04 -0.96
CA ALA A 464 31.64 -6.02 -0.92
C ALA A 464 31.62 -5.16 -2.19
N ARG A 465 32.80 -4.66 -2.62
CA ARG A 465 32.95 -3.92 -3.87
C ARG A 465 32.41 -4.71 -5.06
N THR A 466 32.87 -5.95 -5.21
CA THR A 466 32.47 -6.83 -6.33
C THR A 466 30.96 -7.05 -6.35
N TYR A 467 30.34 -7.28 -5.19
CA TYR A 467 28.90 -7.48 -5.12
C TYR A 467 28.11 -6.19 -5.42
N PHE A 468 28.55 -5.01 -4.96
CA PHE A 468 27.89 -3.75 -5.32
C PHE A 468 28.03 -3.42 -6.81
N GLU A 469 29.19 -3.63 -7.41
CA GLU A 469 29.39 -3.45 -8.86
C GLU A 469 28.47 -4.37 -9.66
N ARG A 470 28.33 -5.64 -9.25
CA ARG A 470 27.38 -6.58 -9.88
C ARG A 470 25.93 -6.21 -9.61
N ALA A 471 25.61 -5.70 -8.42
CA ALA A 471 24.27 -5.22 -8.10
C ALA A 471 23.87 -4.08 -9.04
N LEU A 472 24.77 -3.13 -9.32
CA LEU A 472 24.52 -2.04 -10.27
C LEU A 472 24.26 -2.50 -11.71
N GLN A 473 24.82 -3.65 -12.12
CA GLN A 473 24.56 -4.21 -13.46
C GLN A 473 23.17 -4.82 -13.59
N MET A 474 22.58 -5.26 -12.47
CA MET A 474 21.39 -6.11 -12.45
C MET A 474 20.17 -5.45 -11.79
N ALA A 475 20.38 -4.42 -10.97
CA ALA A 475 19.34 -3.76 -10.19
C ALA A 475 18.50 -2.83 -11.06
N HIS A 476 17.19 -2.86 -10.82
CA HIS A 476 16.22 -1.94 -11.41
C HIS A 476 15.66 -0.98 -10.35
N GLU A 477 15.70 -1.36 -9.07
CA GLU A 477 15.18 -0.56 -7.96
C GLU A 477 16.08 0.67 -7.70
N PRO A 478 15.55 1.91 -7.81
CA PRO A 478 16.34 3.13 -7.63
C PRO A 478 17.06 3.19 -6.27
N LYS A 479 16.45 2.64 -5.22
CA LYS A 479 17.04 2.57 -3.88
C LYS A 479 18.27 1.68 -3.84
N VAL A 480 18.21 0.49 -4.43
CA VAL A 480 19.36 -0.44 -4.51
C VAL A 480 20.48 0.20 -5.30
N ILE A 481 20.17 0.85 -6.42
CA ILE A 481 21.15 1.54 -7.26
C ILE A 481 21.82 2.69 -6.48
N ALA A 482 21.03 3.61 -5.91
CA ALA A 482 21.53 4.77 -5.19
C ALA A 482 22.42 4.36 -4.00
N TRP A 483 21.98 3.40 -3.17
CA TRP A 483 22.77 2.93 -2.04
C TRP A 483 24.02 2.14 -2.44
N SER A 484 23.97 1.39 -3.55
CA SER A 484 25.16 0.71 -4.08
C SER A 484 26.24 1.72 -4.49
N HIS A 485 25.85 2.81 -5.16
CA HIS A 485 26.76 3.91 -5.46
C HIS A 485 27.31 4.57 -4.19
N ILE A 486 26.49 4.83 -3.17
CA ILE A 486 26.96 5.40 -1.89
C ILE A 486 27.99 4.48 -1.22
N TYR A 487 27.74 3.17 -1.14
CA TYR A 487 28.67 2.23 -0.52
C TYR A 487 29.96 2.09 -1.32
N LEU A 488 29.90 2.06 -2.65
CA LEU A 488 31.09 2.09 -3.50
C LEU A 488 31.91 3.36 -3.27
N GLY A 489 31.26 4.53 -3.21
CA GLY A 489 31.93 5.78 -2.87
C GLY A 489 32.67 5.70 -1.54
N ARG A 490 32.04 5.13 -0.50
CA ARG A 490 32.69 4.93 0.81
C ARG A 490 33.88 3.97 0.74
N ILE A 491 33.76 2.89 -0.03
CA ILE A 491 34.85 1.93 -0.21
C ILE A 491 36.03 2.60 -0.92
N PHE A 492 35.80 3.42 -1.95
CA PHE A 492 36.87 4.14 -2.66
C PHE A 492 37.50 5.24 -1.81
N ASP A 493 36.73 5.96 -0.98
CA ASP A 493 37.30 6.90 -0.01
C ASP A 493 38.26 6.20 0.97
N LEU A 494 37.89 5.02 1.48
CA LEU A 494 38.76 4.22 2.34
C LEU A 494 40.01 3.67 1.65
N LYS A 495 40.00 3.63 0.31
CA LYS A 495 41.15 3.27 -0.53
C LYS A 495 41.98 4.47 -0.96
N GLU A 496 41.62 5.68 -0.49
CA GLU A 496 42.24 6.94 -0.90
C GLU A 496 42.05 7.25 -2.41
N GLU A 497 41.07 6.62 -3.07
CA GLU A 497 40.70 6.83 -4.47
C GLU A 497 39.56 7.87 -4.58
N ARG A 498 39.84 9.10 -4.13
CA ARG A 498 38.82 10.12 -3.90
C ARG A 498 38.04 10.51 -5.16
N ASP A 499 38.70 10.63 -6.31
CA ASP A 499 38.04 11.06 -7.55
C ASP A 499 36.96 10.04 -7.96
N VAL A 500 37.27 8.75 -7.86
CA VAL A 500 36.33 7.65 -8.13
C VAL A 500 35.19 7.65 -7.11
N ALA A 501 35.49 7.91 -5.85
CA ALA A 501 34.48 8.00 -4.80
C ALA A 501 33.45 9.12 -5.07
N VAL A 502 33.94 10.30 -5.45
CA VAL A 502 33.09 11.45 -5.78
C VAL A 502 32.19 11.18 -6.97
N ASP A 503 32.67 10.49 -8.00
CA ASP A 503 31.85 10.12 -9.16
C ASP A 503 30.71 9.18 -8.78
N HIS A 504 30.99 8.19 -7.92
CA HIS A 504 29.91 7.35 -7.38
C HIS A 504 28.90 8.14 -6.57
N TYR A 505 29.32 9.10 -5.74
CA TYR A 505 28.38 9.94 -4.99
C TYR A 505 27.52 10.83 -5.89
N ARG A 506 28.08 11.36 -6.99
CA ARG A 506 27.30 12.13 -7.97
C ARG A 506 26.21 11.28 -8.61
N GLU A 507 26.53 10.04 -9.01
CA GLU A 507 25.52 9.14 -9.55
C GLU A 507 24.46 8.77 -8.52
N ALA A 508 24.84 8.58 -7.25
CA ALA A 508 23.85 8.37 -6.18
C ALA A 508 22.89 9.56 -6.04
N VAL A 509 23.35 10.81 -6.16
CA VAL A 509 22.49 12.00 -6.15
C VAL A 509 21.53 12.01 -7.35
N ASN A 510 22.03 11.68 -8.54
CA ASN A 510 21.23 11.63 -9.76
C ASN A 510 20.10 10.59 -9.65
N VAL A 511 20.42 9.38 -9.18
CA VAL A 511 19.43 8.29 -9.02
C VAL A 511 18.47 8.57 -7.88
N ALA A 512 18.94 9.16 -6.78
CA ALA A 512 18.09 9.45 -5.62
C ALA A 512 17.02 10.52 -5.89
N GLY A 513 17.33 11.51 -6.74
CA GLY A 513 16.38 12.53 -7.17
C GLY A 513 15.63 13.21 -6.01
N ALA A 514 14.32 13.39 -6.16
CA ALA A 514 13.43 13.85 -5.09
C ALA A 514 12.82 12.70 -4.27
N THR A 515 12.97 11.45 -4.71
CA THR A 515 12.25 10.28 -4.19
C THR A 515 12.99 9.58 -3.05
N LEU A 516 14.30 9.79 -2.90
CA LEU A 516 15.13 9.18 -1.84
C LEU A 516 15.94 10.25 -1.08
N PRO A 517 15.29 11.07 -0.22
CA PRO A 517 15.94 12.21 0.43
C PRO A 517 17.12 11.81 1.33
N GLU A 518 17.06 10.64 1.97
CA GLU A 518 18.12 10.14 2.84
C GLU A 518 19.37 9.72 2.05
N ALA A 519 19.17 9.03 0.92
CA ALA A 519 20.25 8.60 0.03
C ALA A 519 20.92 9.83 -0.60
N LYS A 520 20.12 10.79 -1.07
CA LYS A 520 20.62 12.05 -1.60
C LYS A 520 21.47 12.81 -0.58
N THR A 521 20.96 12.99 0.64
CA THR A 521 21.70 13.67 1.72
C THR A 521 23.01 12.94 2.05
N ALA A 522 23.00 11.61 2.09
CA ALA A 522 24.20 10.82 2.36
C ALA A 522 25.24 10.94 1.23
N ALA A 523 24.80 10.98 -0.02
CA ALA A 523 25.66 11.17 -1.19
C ALA A 523 26.23 12.59 -1.26
N GLU A 524 25.41 13.62 -1.05
CA GLU A 524 25.86 15.02 -0.99
C GLU A 524 26.95 15.22 0.08
N ARG A 525 26.75 14.65 1.28
CA ARG A 525 27.79 14.66 2.32
C ARG A 525 29.07 13.95 1.87
N GLY A 526 28.94 12.84 1.16
CA GLY A 526 30.08 12.10 0.59
C GLY A 526 30.84 12.90 -0.47
N ILE A 527 30.18 13.78 -1.23
CA ILE A 527 30.83 14.71 -2.16
C ILE A 527 31.62 15.77 -1.39
N GLU A 528 31.04 16.33 -0.33
CA GLU A 528 31.66 17.39 0.47
C GLU A 528 32.87 16.89 1.27
N GLN A 529 32.76 15.69 1.86
CA GLN A 529 33.78 15.16 2.76
C GLN A 529 34.01 13.65 2.51
N PRO A 530 35.28 13.19 2.55
CA PRO A 530 35.57 11.77 2.45
C PRO A 530 34.96 10.99 3.61
N TYR A 531 34.49 9.78 3.31
CA TYR A 531 33.94 8.91 4.33
C TYR A 531 35.01 8.43 5.32
N GLU A 532 34.77 8.70 6.61
CA GLU A 532 35.56 8.14 7.71
C GLU A 532 34.67 7.18 8.54
N PRO A 533 35.16 5.98 8.90
CA PRO A 533 34.40 5.07 9.76
C PRO A 533 34.18 5.69 11.15
N PRO A 534 33.03 5.47 11.80
CA PRO A 534 32.82 5.91 13.19
C PRO A 534 33.90 5.32 14.10
N ALA A 535 34.56 6.18 14.90
CA ALA A 535 35.53 5.73 15.89
C ALA A 535 34.87 4.73 16.85
N THR A 536 35.42 3.52 16.96
CA THR A 536 34.94 2.52 17.90
C THR A 536 35.11 3.05 19.32
N ALA A 537 34.01 3.18 20.06
CA ALA A 537 34.06 3.46 21.49
C ALA A 537 34.91 2.36 22.14
N ARG A 538 36.08 2.73 22.67
CA ARG A 538 36.90 1.82 23.47
C ARG A 538 36.04 1.33 24.65
N PRO A 539 36.00 0.02 24.95
CA PRO A 539 35.39 -0.43 26.18
C PRO A 539 36.14 0.24 27.33
N GLN A 540 35.40 0.93 28.21
CA GLN A 540 35.94 1.43 29.47
C GLN A 540 36.45 0.20 30.24
N GLN A 541 37.76 0.21 30.51
CA GLN A 541 38.41 -0.79 31.37
C GLN A 541 37.97 -0.64 32.81
#